data_AF-A0A5N5FPN9-F1
#
_entry.id   AF-A0A5N5FPN9-F1
#
_cell.length_a   1.000
_cell.length_b   1.000
_cell.length_c   1.000
_cell.angle_alpha   90.00
_cell.angle_beta   90.00
_cell.angle_gamma   90.00
#
_symmetry.space_group_name_H-M   'P 1'
#
loop_
_entity.id
_entity.type
_entity.pdbx_description
1 polymer ?
#
loop_
_entity_poly.entity_id
_entity_poly.type
_entity_poly.pdbx_seq_one_letter_code
_entity_poly.pdbx_strand_id
1 'polypeptide(L)' 'MGDSSASYIHLVHHLIEECIIFNMSKEECMEVLSKHANIKPIITSIVWKELEKENREFF' A
#
# COMPACT_ATOMS: atom_id res chain seq x y z
N MET A 1 -9.77 19.93 12.62
CA MET A 1 -8.44 19.40 12.23
C MET A 1 -8.47 17.90 12.50
N GLY A 2 -9.02 17.12 11.58
CA GLY A 2 -9.26 15.70 11.81
C GLY A 2 -9.13 14.95 10.51
N ASP A 3 -7.95 14.99 9.87
CA ASP A 3 -7.73 14.30 8.59
C ASP A 3 -6.32 13.71 8.44
N SER A 4 -5.59 13.52 9.55
CA SER A 4 -4.22 12.99 9.48
C SER A 4 -4.18 11.51 9.12
N SER A 5 -5.16 10.72 9.58
CA SER A 5 -5.16 9.26 9.42
C SER A 5 -5.73 8.80 8.08
N ALA A 6 -6.85 9.40 7.63
CA ALA A 6 -7.44 9.07 6.33
C ALA A 6 -6.49 9.43 5.18
N SER A 7 -5.89 10.62 5.22
CA SER A 7 -4.90 11.06 4.23
C SER A 7 -3.69 10.12 4.14
N TYR A 8 -3.22 9.60 5.28
CA TYR A 8 -2.11 8.65 5.31
C TYR A 8 -2.48 7.31 4.67
N ILE A 9 -3.67 6.77 4.98
CA ILE A 9 -4.13 5.52 4.37
C ILE A 9 -4.34 5.69 2.86
N HIS A 10 -4.90 6.81 2.41
CA HIS A 10 -5.04 7.10 0.97
C HIS A 10 -3.69 7.21 0.26
N LEU A 11 -2.68 7.79 0.89
CA LEU A 11 -1.33 7.83 0.34
C LEU A 11 -0.74 6.41 0.20
N VAL A 12 -0.84 5.59 1.25
CA VAL A 12 -0.36 4.19 1.21
C VAL A 12 -1.10 3.40 0.13
N HIS A 13 -2.41 3.61 0.00
CA HIS A 13 -3.24 2.99 -1.03
C HIS A 13 -2.74 3.32 -2.44
N HIS A 14 -2.56 4.59 -2.74
CA HIS A 14 -2.07 5.04 -4.05
C HIS A 14 -0.70 4.46 -4.39
N LEU A 15 0.21 4.45 -3.42
CA LEU A 15 1.54 3.88 -3.60
C LEU A 15 1.51 2.36 -3.84
N ILE A 16 0.55 1.65 -3.24
CA ILE A 16 0.32 0.22 -3.50
C ILE A 16 -0.21 0.02 -4.92
N GLU A 17 -1.15 0.84 -5.39
CA GLU A 17 -1.64 0.81 -6.77
C GLU A 17 -0.50 1.00 -7.77
N GLU A 18 0.41 1.95 -7.51
CA GLU A 18 1.61 2.13 -8.34
C GLU A 18 2.49 0.87 -8.34
N CYS A 19 2.76 0.25 -7.18
CA CYS A 19 3.50 -1.01 -7.11
C CYS A 19 2.89 -2.10 -8.01
N ILE A 20 1.56 -2.23 -7.99
CA ILE A 20 0.83 -3.26 -8.77
C ILE A 20 0.91 -2.96 -10.26
N ILE A 21 0.81 -1.68 -10.66
CA ILE A 21 0.98 -1.25 -12.05
C ILE A 21 2.39 -1.62 -12.56
N PHE A 22 3.40 -1.57 -11.69
CA PHE A 22 4.75 -2.03 -12.01
C PHE A 22 4.95 -3.55 -11.92
N ASN A 23 3.86 -4.33 -11.75
CA ASN A 23 3.88 -5.79 -11.53
C ASN A 23 4.77 -6.22 -10.36
N MET A 24 4.92 -5.37 -9.34
CA MET A 24 5.69 -5.72 -8.15
C MET A 24 4.91 -6.69 -7.27
N SER A 25 5.62 -7.67 -6.71
CA SER A 25 5.08 -8.49 -5.64
C SER A 25 4.85 -7.68 -4.37
N LYS A 26 4.04 -8.24 -3.46
CA LYS A 26 3.79 -7.64 -2.15
C LYS A 26 5.08 -7.37 -1.38
N GLU A 27 6.02 -8.32 -1.41
CA GLU A 27 7.33 -8.22 -0.76
C GLU A 27 8.14 -7.06 -1.32
N GLU A 28 8.20 -6.93 -2.64
CA GLU A 28 8.88 -5.81 -3.32
C GLU A 28 8.23 -4.47 -2.97
N CYS A 29 6.89 -4.40 -2.98
CA CYS A 29 6.19 -3.18 -2.61
C CYS A 29 6.47 -2.78 -1.15
N MET A 30 6.47 -3.74 -0.21
CA MET A 30 6.83 -3.47 1.19
C MET A 30 8.25 -2.91 1.31
N GLU A 31 9.21 -3.45 0.58
CA GLU A 31 10.60 -3.01 0.61
C GLU A 31 10.76 -1.62 -0.02
N VAL A 32 10.14 -1.37 -1.18
CA VAL A 32 10.18 -0.08 -1.87
C VAL A 32 9.52 1.00 -1.03
N LEU A 33 8.30 0.76 -0.52
CA LEU A 33 7.60 1.76 0.29
C LEU A 33 8.30 2.02 1.63
N SER A 34 8.97 1.01 2.20
CA SER A 34 9.78 1.22 3.39
C SER A 34 11.04 2.05 3.11
N LYS A 35 11.73 1.82 1.98
CA LYS A 35 12.97 2.54 1.64
C LYS A 35 12.73 3.94 1.11
N HIS A 36 11.73 4.11 0.24
CA HIS A 36 11.51 5.36 -0.50
C HIS A 36 10.50 6.28 0.17
N ALA A 37 9.48 5.74 0.84
CA ALA A 37 8.42 6.52 1.49
C ALA A 37 8.45 6.45 3.03
N ASN A 38 9.41 5.73 3.61
CA ASN A 38 9.53 5.50 5.06
C ASN A 38 8.23 4.94 5.69
N ILE A 39 7.46 4.17 4.91
CA ILE A 39 6.23 3.52 5.37
C ILE A 39 6.61 2.21 6.05
N LYS A 40 6.07 1.95 7.24
CA LYS A 40 6.35 0.69 7.93
C LYS A 40 5.80 -0.48 7.09
N PRO A 41 6.59 -1.53 6.81
CA PRO A 41 6.13 -2.69 6.03
C PRO A 41 4.83 -3.31 6.54
N ILE A 42 4.60 -3.26 7.85
CA ILE A 42 3.36 -3.77 8.46
C ILE A 42 2.11 -3.00 8.01
N ILE A 43 2.22 -1.68 7.78
CA ILE A 43 1.11 -0.86 7.30
C ILE A 43 0.80 -1.23 5.86
N THR A 44 1.82 -1.26 4.99
CA THR A 44 1.68 -1.73 3.61
C THR A 44 1.05 -3.12 3.53
N SER A 45 1.50 -4.05 4.39
CA SER A 45 0.98 -5.42 4.42
C SER A 45 -0.49 -5.52 4.82
N ILE A 46 -0.94 -4.68 5.76
CA ILE A 46 -2.34 -4.62 6.18
C ILE A 46 -3.21 -4.04 5.07
N VAL A 47 -2.82 -2.87 4.53
CA VAL A 47 -3.59 -2.21 3.46
C VAL A 47 -3.68 -3.11 2.24
N TRP A 48 -2.57 -3.71 1.81
CA TRP A 48 -2.54 -4.66 0.68
C TRP A 48 -3.50 -5.84 0.88
N LYS A 49 -3.56 -6.45 2.08
CA LYS A 49 -4.46 -7.56 2.36
C LYS A 49 -5.93 -7.16 2.30
N GLU A 50 -6.27 -5.98 2.79
CA GLU A 50 -7.66 -5.49 2.70
C GLU A 50 -8.03 -5.21 1.24
N LEU A 51 -7.08 -4.69 0.43
CA LEU A 51 -7.31 -4.49 -1.01
C LEU A 51 -7.48 -5.79 -1.79
N GLU A 52 -6.63 -6.79 -1.56
CA GLU A 52 -6.81 -8.13 -2.14
C GLU A 52 -8.18 -8.71 -1.76
N LYS A 53 -8.65 -8.47 -0.54
CA LYS A 53 -9.93 -9.00 -0.07
C LYS A 53 -11.12 -8.32 -0.73
N GLU A 54 -11.07 -7.00 -0.91
CA GLU A 54 -12.14 -6.21 -1.54
C GLU A 54 -12.11 -6.29 -3.07
N ASN A 55 -10.94 -6.44 -3.69
CA ASN A 55 -10.73 -6.35 -5.13
C ASN A 55 -10.00 -7.58 -5.72
N ARG A 56 -10.47 -8.79 -5.38
CA ARG A 56 -9.89 -10.07 -5.86
C ARG A 56 -9.81 -10.25 -7.38
N GLU A 57 -10.54 -9.45 -8.14
CA GLU A 57 -10.50 -9.50 -9.61
C GLU A 57 -9.33 -8.67 -10.19
N PHE A 58 -8.71 -7.82 -9.37
CA PHE A 58 -7.67 -6.87 -9.76
C PHE A 58 -6.27 -7.26 -9.25
N PHE A 59 -6.21 -8.07 -8.19
CA PHE A 59 -5.00 -8.66 -7.60
C PHE A 59 -4.95 -10.17 -7.88
#